data_AF-A0A4U8U239-F1
#
_entry.id   AF-A0A4U8U239-F1
#
_cell.length_a   1.000
_cell.length_b   1.000
_cell.length_c   1.000
_cell.angle_alpha   90.00
_cell.angle_beta   90.00
_cell.angle_gamma   90.00
#
_symmetry.space_group_name_H-M   'P 1'
#
loop_
_entity.id
_entity.type
_entity.pdbx_description
1 polymer ?
#
loop_
_entity_poly.entity_id
_entity_poly.type
_entity_poly.pdbx_seq_one_letter_code
_entity_poly.pdbx_strand_id
1 'polypeptide(L)'
;VQAFNAVTNQTGVEAYTDERGRLNLRSVDGRGIKISIGKNEKGQNGKVPEVAVKSMNGGQKLEGKGSENYGRLSLSRLDSRDIIVMSGTDAKNTYKALGFDNKDVAKTVVNLRDTMGAFNKDVKSAAGANFNKVVASGGAELGAGVTTLRGAMVVMDIAESATKILDRIRADLGSVQGQMIST
;
A
#
# COMPACT_ATOMS: atom_id res chain seq x y z
N VAL A 1 10.86 -21.51 3.21
CA VAL A 1 9.40 -21.28 3.16
C VAL A 1 8.67 -22.13 4.19
N GLN A 2 8.76 -23.47 4.13
CA GLN A 2 8.05 -24.37 5.07
C GLN A 2 8.32 -24.06 6.56
N ALA A 3 9.57 -23.76 6.94
CA ALA A 3 9.91 -23.43 8.33
C ALA A 3 9.17 -22.19 8.86
N PHE A 4 8.96 -21.17 8.02
CA PHE A 4 8.13 -20.02 8.40
C PHE A 4 6.65 -20.42 8.49
N ASN A 5 6.17 -21.20 7.51
CA ASN A 5 4.76 -21.56 7.43
C ASN A 5 4.31 -22.55 8.52
N ALA A 6 5.24 -23.30 9.13
CA ALA A 6 4.97 -24.19 10.26
C ALA A 6 4.44 -23.45 11.50
N VAL A 7 4.72 -22.15 11.64
CA VAL A 7 4.31 -21.32 12.78
C VAL A 7 3.42 -20.14 12.36
N THR A 8 2.79 -20.21 11.18
CA THR A 8 1.87 -19.16 10.70
C THR A 8 0.71 -18.91 11.66
N ASN A 9 0.16 -19.95 12.29
CA ASN A 9 -0.95 -19.80 13.24
C ASN A 9 -0.57 -18.99 14.50
N GLN A 10 0.72 -18.96 14.86
CA GLN A 10 1.22 -18.20 16.02
C GLN A 10 1.65 -16.79 15.60
N THR A 11 2.40 -16.70 14.50
CA THR A 11 3.01 -15.44 14.05
C THR A 11 2.09 -14.57 13.20
N GLY A 12 1.09 -15.16 12.52
CA GLY A 12 0.27 -14.51 11.50
C GLY A 12 1.00 -14.24 10.19
N VAL A 13 2.21 -14.79 10.01
CA VAL A 13 3.06 -14.57 8.84
C VAL A 13 3.07 -15.80 7.95
N GLU A 14 2.81 -15.57 6.66
CA GLU A 14 2.90 -16.57 5.60
C GLU A 14 4.05 -16.20 4.66
N ALA A 15 4.94 -17.16 4.42
CA ALA A 15 6.03 -17.06 3.48
C ALA A 15 5.67 -17.70 2.13
N TYR A 16 6.07 -17.05 1.04
CA TYR A 16 5.98 -17.59 -0.31
C TYR A 16 7.14 -17.06 -1.17
N THR A 17 7.41 -17.74 -2.28
CA THR A 17 8.35 -17.27 -3.31
C THR A 17 7.56 -16.75 -4.50
N ASP A 18 7.94 -15.60 -5.03
CA ASP A 18 7.35 -15.12 -6.30
C ASP A 18 7.97 -15.78 -7.53
N GLU A 19 7.41 -15.48 -8.70
CA GLU A 19 7.87 -15.95 -10.02
C GLU A 19 9.32 -15.56 -10.33
N ARG A 20 9.86 -14.55 -9.61
CA ARG A 20 11.26 -14.09 -9.75
C ARG A 20 12.17 -14.73 -8.70
N GLY A 21 11.68 -15.70 -7.93
CA GLY A 21 12.44 -16.41 -6.91
C GLY A 21 12.69 -15.61 -5.62
N ARG A 22 12.06 -14.45 -5.45
CA ARG A 22 12.23 -13.63 -4.23
C ARG A 22 11.39 -14.20 -3.10
N LEU A 23 11.96 -14.24 -1.90
CA LEU A 23 11.22 -14.56 -0.68
C LEU A 23 10.34 -13.38 -0.28
N ASN A 24 9.03 -13.62 -0.21
CA ASN A 24 8.05 -12.66 0.27
C ASN A 24 7.39 -13.18 1.54
N LEU A 25 7.13 -12.25 2.47
CA LEU A 25 6.45 -12.53 3.73
C LEU A 25 5.21 -11.64 3.80
N ARG A 26 4.05 -12.26 3.99
CA ARG A 26 2.75 -11.59 4.08
C ARG A 26 2.18 -11.82 5.47
N SER A 27 1.72 -10.75 6.10
CA SER A 27 0.87 -10.87 7.29
C SER A 27 -0.57 -11.13 6.83
N VAL A 28 -1.21 -12.14 7.40
CA VAL A 28 -2.59 -12.53 7.05
C VAL A 28 -3.62 -11.60 7.70
N ASP A 29 -3.28 -11.02 8.85
CA ASP A 29 -4.17 -10.21 9.69
C ASP A 29 -3.76 -8.73 9.78
N GLY A 30 -2.77 -8.30 9.00
CA GLY A 30 -2.33 -6.90 8.94
C GLY A 30 -1.39 -6.48 10.07
N ARG A 31 -0.86 -7.42 10.86
CA ARG A 31 0.19 -7.14 11.85
C ARG A 31 1.52 -6.78 11.20
N GLY A 32 2.34 -6.03 11.95
CA GLY A 32 3.72 -5.80 11.58
C GLY A 32 4.57 -7.08 11.64
N ILE A 33 5.50 -7.20 10.71
CA ILE A 33 6.46 -8.28 10.63
C ILE A 33 7.80 -7.77 11.15
N LYS A 34 8.26 -8.37 12.25
CA LYS A 34 9.60 -8.16 12.78
C LYS A 34 10.38 -9.46 12.74
N ILE A 35 11.56 -9.44 12.13
CA ILE A 35 12.43 -10.60 11.99
C ILE A 35 13.81 -10.22 12.47
N SER A 36 14.29 -10.95 13.47
CA SER A 36 15.66 -10.86 13.93
C SER A 36 16.28 -12.24 13.90
N ILE A 37 17.60 -12.27 13.71
CA ILE A 37 18.41 -13.43 14.02
C ILE A 37 19.17 -13.15 15.32
N GLY A 38 19.34 -14.20 16.13
CA GLY A 38 20.30 -14.15 17.23
C GLY A 38 21.71 -13.88 16.71
N LYS A 39 22.63 -13.56 17.62
CA LYS A 39 24.06 -13.49 17.25
C LYS A 39 24.45 -14.83 16.65
N ASN A 40 25.12 -14.80 15.49
CA ASN A 40 25.71 -16.03 14.96
C ASN A 40 26.89 -16.42 15.85
N GLU A 41 26.69 -17.45 16.66
CA GLU A 41 27.73 -18.06 17.47
C GLU A 41 28.78 -18.73 16.57
N LYS A 42 30.04 -18.78 17.03
CA LYS A 42 31.09 -19.52 16.32
C LYS A 42 30.75 -21.00 16.35
N GLY A 43 30.81 -21.67 15.19
CA GLY A 43 30.74 -23.13 15.15
C GLY A 43 31.99 -23.76 15.78
N GLN A 44 32.00 -25.09 15.94
CA GLN A 44 33.12 -25.85 16.52
C GLN A 44 34.48 -25.56 15.84
N ASN A 45 34.47 -25.11 14.58
CA ASN A 45 35.67 -24.74 13.81
C ASN A 45 36.15 -23.29 14.06
N GLY A 46 35.61 -22.59 15.07
CA GLY A 46 35.97 -21.21 15.42
C GLY A 46 35.50 -20.13 14.43
N LYS A 47 34.83 -20.54 13.34
CA LYS A 47 34.27 -19.65 12.30
C LYS A 47 32.79 -19.42 12.55
N VAL A 48 32.33 -18.20 12.26
CA VAL A 48 30.91 -17.86 12.28
C VAL A 48 30.26 -18.46 11.01
N PRO A 49 29.24 -19.31 11.13
CA PRO A 49 28.56 -19.86 9.96
C PRO A 49 27.87 -18.74 9.17
N GLU A 50 27.90 -18.87 7.84
CA GLU A 50 27.23 -17.90 6.97
C GLU A 50 25.72 -18.05 7.08
N VAL A 51 25.03 -16.94 7.32
CA VAL A 51 23.56 -16.91 7.29
C VAL A 51 23.06 -16.77 5.85
N ALA A 52 22.08 -17.61 5.51
CA ALA A 52 21.46 -17.61 4.19
C ALA A 52 20.79 -16.27 3.83
N VAL A 53 20.34 -15.50 4.83
CA VAL A 53 19.75 -14.17 4.65
C VAL A 53 20.44 -13.19 5.58
N LYS A 54 21.10 -12.17 5.01
CA LYS A 54 21.85 -11.15 5.77
C LYS A 54 21.04 -9.89 6.05
N SER A 55 20.14 -9.54 5.14
CA SER A 55 19.29 -8.35 5.25
C SER A 55 17.94 -8.56 4.59
N MET A 56 16.96 -7.78 5.05
CA MET A 56 15.61 -7.73 4.49
C MET A 56 15.14 -6.27 4.41
N ASN A 57 13.96 -6.04 3.83
CA ASN A 57 13.30 -4.73 3.80
C ASN A 57 14.21 -3.55 3.39
N GLY A 58 14.84 -3.65 2.22
CA GLY A 58 15.71 -2.57 1.71
C GLY A 58 17.05 -2.43 2.42
N GLY A 59 17.58 -3.52 3.00
CA GLY A 59 18.92 -3.57 3.56
C GLY A 59 19.00 -3.49 5.09
N GLN A 60 17.86 -3.56 5.78
CA GLN A 60 17.84 -3.71 7.24
C GLN A 60 18.51 -5.03 7.62
N LYS A 61 19.55 -4.94 8.46
CA LYS A 61 20.27 -6.11 8.97
C LYS A 61 19.34 -6.94 9.87
N LEU A 62 19.40 -8.25 9.74
CA LEU A 62 18.62 -9.15 10.61
C LEU A 62 19.24 -9.31 12.00
N GLU A 63 20.55 -9.12 12.12
CA GLU A 63 21.24 -9.19 13.41
C GLU A 63 20.98 -7.94 14.26
N GLY A 64 20.84 -8.13 15.58
CA GLY A 64 20.63 -7.04 16.53
C GLY A 64 19.17 -6.60 16.59
N LYS A 65 18.87 -5.37 16.13
CA LYS A 65 17.50 -4.81 16.20
C LYS A 65 16.48 -5.54 15.31
N GLY A 66 16.97 -6.28 14.31
CA GLY A 66 16.14 -6.97 13.32
C GLY A 66 15.62 -6.06 12.21
N SER A 67 14.96 -6.68 11.23
CA SER A 67 14.19 -6.00 10.19
C SER A 67 12.74 -5.88 10.62
N GLU A 68 12.18 -4.68 10.50
CA GLU A 68 10.81 -4.35 10.89
C GLU A 68 10.05 -3.75 9.70
N ASN A 69 8.83 -4.25 9.46
CA ASN A 69 7.93 -3.74 8.45
C ASN A 69 6.48 -3.82 8.96
N TYR A 70 5.82 -2.67 9.06
CA TYR A 70 4.43 -2.55 9.54
C TYR A 70 3.40 -2.36 8.42
N GLY A 71 3.82 -2.61 7.16
CA GLY A 71 2.97 -2.40 6.00
C GLY A 71 2.86 -0.93 5.61
N ARG A 72 1.79 -0.61 4.87
CA ARG A 72 1.46 0.73 4.40
C ARG A 72 -0.03 0.97 4.57
N LEU A 73 -0.41 2.22 4.81
CA LEU A 73 -1.80 2.64 4.76
C LEU A 73 -2.05 3.42 3.46
N SER A 74 -3.10 3.06 2.75
CA SER A 74 -3.60 3.77 1.58
C SER A 74 -4.99 4.29 1.90
N LEU A 75 -5.20 5.58 1.66
CA LEU A 75 -6.47 6.25 1.88
C LEU A 75 -6.99 6.71 0.53
N SER A 76 -8.24 6.38 0.20
CA SER A 76 -8.96 6.94 -0.93
C SER A 76 -10.11 7.80 -0.45
N ARG A 77 -10.44 8.83 -1.22
CA ARG A 77 -11.63 9.65 -1.04
C ARG A 77 -12.25 9.87 -2.41
N LEU A 78 -13.57 9.95 -2.43
CA LEU A 78 -14.38 10.04 -3.65
C LEU A 78 -14.68 11.50 -4.04
N ASP A 79 -14.12 12.48 -3.32
CA ASP A 79 -14.12 13.88 -3.72
C ASP A 79 -12.70 14.31 -4.11
N SER A 80 -12.57 15.46 -4.77
CA SER A 80 -11.27 15.96 -5.26
C SER A 80 -10.45 16.69 -4.20
N ARG A 81 -10.77 16.58 -2.90
CA ARG A 81 -10.07 17.28 -1.82
C ARG A 81 -9.01 16.40 -1.17
N ASP A 82 -7.91 17.01 -0.73
CA ASP A 82 -6.81 16.30 -0.08
C ASP A 82 -7.24 15.63 1.24
N ILE A 83 -6.65 14.48 1.55
CA ILE A 83 -6.82 13.79 2.83
C ILE A 83 -5.68 14.21 3.73
N ILE A 84 -5.98 15.07 4.70
CA ILE A 84 -5.00 15.55 5.66
C ILE A 84 -5.00 14.62 6.87
N VAL A 85 -3.85 14.00 7.14
CA VAL A 85 -3.63 13.05 8.25
C VAL A 85 -2.74 13.71 9.29
N MET A 86 -3.33 14.16 10.41
CA MET A 86 -2.68 15.04 11.40
C MET A 86 -2.64 14.40 12.79
N SER A 87 -1.50 14.48 13.49
CA SER A 87 -1.36 13.88 14.81
C SER A 87 -2.42 14.40 15.79
N GLY A 88 -3.14 13.50 16.46
CA GLY A 88 -4.20 13.84 17.41
C GLY A 88 -3.65 14.51 18.67
N THR A 89 -2.37 14.29 18.96
CA THR A 89 -1.63 14.96 20.03
C THR A 89 -0.96 16.26 19.58
N ASP A 90 -0.79 16.46 18.27
CA ASP A 90 -0.14 17.64 17.71
C ASP A 90 -0.64 17.93 16.28
N ALA A 91 -1.64 18.79 16.18
CA ALA A 91 -2.23 19.21 14.92
C ALA A 91 -1.25 19.97 13.99
N LYS A 92 0.00 20.22 14.38
CA LYS A 92 0.99 20.83 13.47
C LYS A 92 1.88 19.78 12.79
N ASN A 93 1.83 18.53 13.25
CA ASN A 93 2.70 17.46 12.77
C ASN A 93 1.90 16.31 12.15
N THR A 94 2.44 15.73 11.07
CA THR A 94 1.85 14.57 10.41
C THR A 94 2.18 13.27 11.15
N TYR A 95 1.34 12.24 11.00
CA TYR A 95 1.51 10.96 11.72
C TYR A 95 2.65 10.11 11.14
N LYS A 96 3.89 10.46 11.51
CA LYS A 96 5.09 9.73 11.09
C LYS A 96 5.09 8.24 11.47
N ALA A 97 4.48 7.89 12.62
CA ALA A 97 4.43 6.49 13.07
C ALA A 97 3.66 5.56 12.11
N LEU A 98 2.69 6.11 11.34
CA LEU A 98 1.93 5.40 10.32
C LEU A 98 2.52 5.57 8.90
N GLY A 99 3.70 6.19 8.79
CA GLY A 99 4.34 6.47 7.51
C GLY A 99 3.76 7.67 6.74
N PHE A 100 2.90 8.48 7.37
CA PHE A 100 2.46 9.76 6.81
C PHE A 100 3.41 10.87 7.25
N ASP A 101 4.62 10.89 6.70
CA ASP A 101 5.50 12.06 6.82
C ASP A 101 5.34 12.99 5.61
N ASN A 102 5.85 14.22 5.72
CA ASN A 102 5.70 15.21 4.65
C ASN A 102 6.54 14.93 3.39
N LYS A 103 7.31 13.84 3.32
CA LYS A 103 8.32 13.63 2.26
C LYS A 103 8.10 12.38 1.42
N ASP A 104 7.54 11.31 1.99
CA ASP A 104 7.50 9.99 1.34
C ASP A 104 6.06 9.49 1.06
N VAL A 105 5.03 10.35 1.20
CA VAL A 105 3.63 10.00 0.89
C VAL A 105 3.32 10.27 -0.59
N ALA A 106 2.87 9.23 -1.29
CA ALA A 106 2.33 9.35 -2.64
C ALA A 106 0.86 9.79 -2.57
N LYS A 107 0.53 10.89 -3.25
CA LYS A 107 -0.84 11.41 -3.37
C LYS A 107 -1.13 11.84 -4.81
N THR A 108 -2.34 11.59 -5.27
CA THR A 108 -2.79 12.01 -6.60
C THR A 108 -4.32 12.03 -6.66
N VAL A 109 -4.86 12.74 -7.64
CA VAL A 109 -6.27 12.73 -8.00
C VAL A 109 -6.39 12.09 -9.37
N VAL A 110 -7.36 11.19 -9.53
CA VAL A 110 -7.60 10.46 -10.79
C VAL A 110 -9.02 10.72 -11.25
N ASN A 111 -9.17 10.99 -12.55
CA ASN A 111 -10.47 11.27 -13.16
C ASN A 111 -11.00 10.07 -13.93
N LEU A 112 -12.30 10.06 -14.21
CA LEU A 112 -12.94 9.03 -15.03
C LEU A 112 -12.32 8.89 -16.43
N ARG A 113 -11.83 9.98 -17.01
CA ARG A 113 -11.14 9.93 -18.32
C ARG A 113 -9.86 9.11 -18.25
N ASP A 114 -9.16 9.14 -17.12
CA ASP A 114 -7.85 8.50 -16.96
C ASP A 114 -7.97 6.98 -16.95
N THR A 115 -9.18 6.42 -16.74
CA THR A 115 -9.41 4.97 -16.77
C THR A 115 -9.31 4.36 -18.16
N MET A 116 -9.34 5.17 -19.23
CA MET A 116 -9.16 4.70 -20.61
C MET A 116 -7.68 4.54 -21.00
N GLY A 117 -6.77 5.18 -20.27
CA GLY A 117 -5.32 5.13 -20.52
C GLY A 117 -4.59 4.28 -19.48
N ALA A 118 -3.30 4.05 -19.71
CA ALA A 118 -2.43 3.44 -18.72
C ALA A 118 -2.24 4.38 -17.52
N PHE A 119 -2.44 3.86 -16.30
CA PHE A 119 -2.19 4.66 -15.10
C PHE A 119 -0.69 4.91 -14.91
N ASN A 120 -0.33 6.16 -14.64
CA ASN A 120 1.06 6.56 -14.46
C ASN A 120 1.65 6.05 -13.12
N LYS A 121 2.96 6.25 -12.93
CA LYS A 121 3.69 5.82 -11.73
C LYS A 121 3.16 6.42 -10.42
N ASP A 122 2.61 7.63 -10.47
CA ASP A 122 2.11 8.35 -9.30
C ASP A 122 0.78 7.76 -8.84
N VAL A 123 -0.12 7.46 -9.78
CA VAL A 123 -1.35 6.69 -9.54
C VAL A 123 -1.03 5.31 -9.01
N LYS A 124 -0.06 4.60 -9.61
CA LYS A 124 0.37 3.29 -9.13
C LYS A 124 0.83 3.32 -7.67
N SER A 125 1.61 4.34 -7.29
CA SER A 125 2.13 4.46 -5.93
C SER A 125 1.02 4.85 -4.94
N ALA A 126 0.19 5.85 -5.28
CA ALA A 126 -0.90 6.33 -4.45
C ALA A 126 -2.00 5.26 -4.24
N ALA A 127 -2.32 4.48 -5.26
CA ALA A 127 -3.28 3.37 -5.21
C ALA A 127 -2.79 2.14 -4.40
N GLY A 128 -1.56 2.17 -3.87
CA GLY A 128 -1.02 1.09 -3.06
C GLY A 128 -0.56 -0.14 -3.86
N ALA A 129 -0.36 -0.03 -5.18
CA ALA A 129 0.15 -1.14 -5.99
C ALA A 129 1.66 -1.38 -5.79
N ASN A 130 2.40 -0.35 -5.36
CA ASN A 130 3.81 -0.50 -4.98
C ASN A 130 3.93 -0.81 -3.48
N PHE A 131 4.15 -2.08 -3.14
CA PHE A 131 4.25 -2.51 -1.74
C PHE A 131 5.54 -2.04 -1.03
N ASN A 132 6.63 -1.91 -1.78
CA ASN A 132 7.92 -1.45 -1.27
C ASN A 132 8.74 -0.79 -2.38
N LYS A 133 9.90 -0.22 -2.01
CA LYS A 133 10.81 0.45 -2.97
C LYS A 133 11.33 -0.50 -4.05
N VAL A 134 11.53 -1.78 -3.76
CA VAL A 134 12.02 -2.79 -4.72
C VAL A 134 10.98 -3.11 -5.80
N VAL A 135 9.70 -3.16 -5.43
CA VAL A 135 8.59 -3.34 -6.38
C VAL A 135 8.40 -2.06 -7.20
N ALA A 136 8.56 -0.89 -6.58
CA ALA A 136 8.50 0.39 -7.28
C ALA A 136 9.61 0.55 -8.33
N SER A 137 10.85 0.14 -8.01
CA SER A 137 11.99 0.19 -8.95
C SER A 137 11.91 -0.84 -10.06
N GLY A 138 11.07 -1.88 -9.91
CA GLY A 138 10.90 -2.94 -10.90
C GLY A 138 10.13 -2.53 -12.16
N GLY A 139 9.68 -1.27 -12.28
CA GLY A 139 9.17 -0.68 -13.52
C GLY A 139 7.85 -1.24 -14.05
N ALA A 140 7.21 -2.19 -13.37
CA ALA A 140 5.94 -2.75 -13.81
C ALA A 140 4.86 -1.66 -13.86
N GLU A 141 4.12 -1.58 -14.96
CA GLU A 141 3.00 -0.65 -15.08
C GLU A 141 1.78 -1.16 -14.31
N LEU A 142 0.90 -0.25 -13.88
CA LEU A 142 -0.40 -0.66 -13.33
C LEU A 142 -1.37 -1.14 -14.43
N GLY A 143 -1.07 -0.84 -15.69
CA GLY A 143 -1.94 -1.11 -16.83
C GLY A 143 -3.04 -0.06 -16.98
N ALA A 144 -3.82 -0.22 -18.05
CA ALA A 144 -4.98 0.63 -18.30
C ALA A 144 -6.23 0.08 -17.62
N GLY A 145 -7.00 0.97 -16.98
CA GLY A 145 -8.30 0.69 -16.39
C GLY A 145 -8.31 -0.54 -15.46
N VAL A 146 -9.06 -1.56 -15.85
CA VAL A 146 -9.37 -2.75 -15.01
C VAL A 146 -8.49 -3.97 -15.29
N THR A 147 -7.40 -3.81 -16.05
CA THR A 147 -6.54 -4.94 -16.46
C THR A 147 -5.70 -5.54 -15.33
N THR A 148 -5.61 -4.86 -14.18
CA THR A 148 -4.97 -5.37 -12.97
C THR A 148 -5.92 -5.27 -11.78
N LEU A 149 -5.74 -6.13 -10.77
CA LEU A 149 -6.57 -6.11 -9.55
C LEU A 149 -6.59 -4.73 -8.89
N ARG A 150 -5.42 -4.08 -8.78
CA ARG A 150 -5.29 -2.73 -8.21
C ARG A 150 -5.90 -1.66 -9.11
N GLY A 151 -5.73 -1.77 -10.44
CA GLY A 151 -6.40 -0.89 -11.39
C GLY A 151 -7.93 -0.99 -11.31
N ALA A 152 -8.47 -2.21 -11.22
CA ALA A 152 -9.91 -2.45 -11.09
C ALA A 152 -10.50 -1.82 -9.82
N MET A 153 -9.81 -1.93 -8.68
CA MET A 153 -10.23 -1.26 -7.44
C MET A 153 -10.21 0.27 -7.57
N VAL A 154 -9.20 0.84 -8.23
CA VAL A 154 -9.16 2.30 -8.50
C VAL A 154 -10.31 2.72 -9.40
N VAL A 155 -10.61 1.97 -10.46
CA VAL A 155 -11.73 2.26 -11.36
C VAL A 155 -13.08 2.15 -10.64
N MET A 156 -13.23 1.23 -9.69
CA MET A 156 -14.44 1.11 -8.86
C MET A 156 -14.69 2.40 -8.05
N ASP A 157 -13.68 2.91 -7.36
CA ASP A 157 -13.77 4.17 -6.61
C ASP A 157 -14.09 5.36 -7.56
N ILE A 158 -13.46 5.41 -8.73
CA ILE A 158 -13.71 6.46 -9.73
C ILE A 158 -15.15 6.40 -10.24
N ALA A 159 -15.68 5.20 -10.53
CA ALA A 159 -17.06 5.01 -10.97
C ALA A 159 -18.07 5.39 -9.87
N GLU A 160 -17.77 5.08 -8.61
CA GLU A 160 -18.58 5.52 -7.47
C GLU A 160 -18.60 7.04 -7.36
N SER A 161 -17.44 7.70 -7.48
CA SER A 161 -17.34 9.16 -7.48
C SER A 161 -18.16 9.79 -8.61
N ALA A 162 -18.05 9.26 -9.84
CA ALA A 162 -18.80 9.74 -11.00
C ALA A 162 -20.33 9.59 -10.80
N THR A 163 -20.77 8.47 -10.24
CA THR A 163 -22.19 8.23 -9.95
C THR A 163 -22.73 9.23 -8.93
N LYS A 164 -21.98 9.49 -7.84
CA LYS A 164 -22.36 10.50 -6.84
C LYS A 164 -22.48 11.91 -7.43
N ILE A 165 -21.60 12.27 -8.37
CA ILE A 165 -21.67 13.56 -9.07
C ILE A 165 -22.92 13.64 -9.95
N LEU A 166 -23.23 12.57 -10.72
CA LEU A 166 -24.42 12.53 -11.55
C LEU A 166 -25.72 12.58 -10.73
N ASP A 167 -25.76 11.91 -9.58
CA ASP A 167 -26.92 11.94 -8.69
C ASP A 167 -27.16 13.34 -8.11
N ARG A 168 -26.09 14.06 -7.75
CA ARG A 168 -26.21 15.48 -7.35
C ARG A 168 -26.78 16.32 -8.50
N ILE A 169 -26.25 16.19 -9.71
CA ILE A 169 -26.74 16.94 -10.88
C ILE A 169 -28.22 16.62 -11.15
N ARG A 170 -28.63 15.35 -11.05
CA ARG A 170 -30.02 14.93 -11.20
C ARG A 170 -30.93 15.54 -10.12
N ALA A 171 -30.46 15.58 -8.87
CA ALA A 171 -31.18 16.20 -7.78
C ALA A 171 -31.35 17.72 -7.99
N ASP A 172 -30.28 18.40 -8.41
CA ASP A 172 -30.31 19.83 -8.71
C ASP A 172 -31.29 20.14 -9.86
N LEU A 173 -31.22 19.36 -10.96
CA LEU A 173 -32.16 19.49 -12.07
C LEU A 173 -33.62 19.23 -11.66
N GLY A 174 -33.87 18.20 -10.84
CA GLY A 174 -35.21 17.91 -10.33
C GLY A 174 -35.74 19.02 -9.43
N SER A 175 -34.88 19.64 -8.62
CA SER A 175 -35.27 20.77 -7.75
C SER A 175 -35.68 22.01 -8.57
N VAL A 176 -34.95 22.31 -9.65
CA VAL A 176 -35.26 23.42 -10.56
C VAL A 176 -36.55 23.14 -11.34
N GLN A 177 -36.75 21.91 -11.82
CA GLN A 177 -38.01 21.53 -12.48
C GLN A 177 -39.21 21.68 -11.53
N GLY A 178 -39.06 21.26 -10.27
CA GLY A 178 -40.08 21.45 -9.24
C GLY A 178 -40.44 22.93 -9.02
N GLN A 179 -39.45 23.81 -9.02
CA GLN A 179 -39.68 25.26 -8.94
C GLN A 179 -40.38 25.81 -10.19
N MET A 180 -39.98 25.40 -11.39
CA MET A 180 -40.53 25.89 -12.65
C MET A 180 -41.98 25.42 -12.91
N ILE A 181 -42.36 24.23 -12.44
CA ILE A 181 -43.75 23.75 -12.55
C ILE A 181 -44.66 24.47 -11.54
N SER A 182 -44.09 24.94 -10.43
CA SER A 182 -44.82 25.66 -9.38
C SER A 182 -45.04 27.15 -9.70
N THR A 183 -44.39 27.69 -10.74
CA THR A 183 -44.58 29.06 -11.25
C THR A 183 -45.52 29.09 -12.43
#